data_AF-A0A5J9SHF1-F1
#
_entry.id   AF-A0A5J9SHF1-F1
#
_cell.length_a   1.000
_cell.length_b   1.000
_cell.length_c   1.000
_cell.angle_alpha   90.00
_cell.angle_beta   90.00
_cell.angle_gamma   90.00
#
_symmetry.space_group_name_H-M   'P 1'
#
loop_
_entity.id
_entity.type
_entity.pdbx_description
1 polymer ?
#
loop_
_entity_poly.entity_id
_entity_poly.type
_entity_poly.pdbx_seq_one_letter_code
_entity_poly.pdbx_strand_id
1 'polypeptide(L)'
;MMNQHREEDALRGQAVKNQKAIWDKTLEMRFLLQKAFSTSNKLPQEPIKARFCHHDKEIEQAYDDLLNSSKQTLGSLLELQEAMLESNQAAKGADEMPSASKEEDDEWSEVQNLQTRITKFRNTEIDKWQRKIQVTTGAAALKGKLHAFNQDISDQVAGYMRDPSRMINRMYLTKSTVGVFGEDAEEPETAKEGHTIGGDPELIDDSEFYQQLLKEFLESCDRGASESAFYALKKQQLKKRKLVDRRASKSRKIRYHVREKITNFMAPVPMALPPMAPKLFENLFGTSN
;
A
#
# COMPACT_ATOMS: atom_id res chain seq x y z
N MET A 1 -3.24 -36.14 -39.74
CA MET A 1 -3.45 -34.67 -39.77
C MET A 1 -4.68 -34.21 -39.01
N MET A 2 -5.94 -34.48 -39.41
CA MET A 2 -7.11 -33.90 -38.72
C MET A 2 -7.30 -34.36 -37.26
N ASN A 3 -6.96 -35.61 -36.93
CA ASN A 3 -6.99 -36.10 -35.55
C ASN A 3 -5.85 -35.55 -34.67
N GLN A 4 -4.68 -35.29 -35.25
CA GLN A 4 -3.54 -34.70 -34.52
C GLN A 4 -3.84 -33.26 -34.10
N HIS A 5 -4.44 -32.44 -34.99
CA HIS A 5 -4.86 -31.09 -34.62
C HIS A 5 -5.94 -31.06 -33.54
N ARG A 6 -6.89 -32.01 -33.55
CA ARG A 6 -7.90 -32.13 -32.49
C ARG A 6 -7.28 -32.49 -31.14
N GLU A 7 -6.28 -33.36 -31.14
CA GLU A 7 -5.56 -33.76 -29.93
C GLU A 7 -4.70 -32.62 -29.39
N GLU A 8 -3.98 -31.90 -30.26
CA GLU A 8 -3.23 -30.69 -29.91
C GLU A 8 -4.12 -29.60 -29.30
N ASP A 9 -5.27 -29.34 -29.91
CA ASP A 9 -6.23 -28.36 -29.39
C ASP A 9 -6.86 -28.80 -28.06
N ALA A 10 -7.09 -30.10 -27.87
CA ALA A 10 -7.54 -30.65 -26.59
C ALA A 10 -6.48 -30.46 -25.50
N LEU A 11 -5.20 -30.73 -25.80
CA LEU A 11 -4.07 -30.51 -24.88
C LEU A 11 -3.92 -29.03 -24.52
N ARG A 12 -4.04 -28.12 -25.51
CA ARG A 12 -4.05 -26.67 -25.26
C ARG A 12 -5.20 -26.26 -24.36
N GLY A 13 -6.40 -26.78 -24.61
CA GLY A 13 -7.57 -26.53 -23.78
C GLY A 13 -7.35 -26.97 -22.33
N GLN A 14 -6.72 -28.13 -22.11
CA GLN A 14 -6.38 -28.61 -20.78
C GLN A 14 -5.33 -27.74 -20.10
N ALA A 15 -4.30 -27.30 -20.84
CA ALA A 15 -3.28 -26.40 -20.31
C ALA A 15 -3.89 -25.06 -19.85
N VAL A 16 -4.81 -24.48 -20.62
CA VAL A 16 -5.52 -23.24 -20.26
C VAL A 16 -6.35 -23.43 -18.99
N LYS A 17 -7.05 -24.57 -18.85
CA LYS A 17 -7.81 -24.88 -17.62
C LYS A 17 -6.90 -24.96 -16.39
N ASN A 18 -5.76 -25.62 -16.51
CA ASN A 18 -4.80 -25.76 -15.43
C ASN A 18 -4.19 -24.40 -15.04
N GLN A 19 -3.80 -23.58 -16.03
CA GLN A 19 -3.30 -22.22 -15.79
C GLN A 19 -4.33 -21.35 -15.06
N LYS A 20 -5.60 -21.42 -15.48
CA LYS A 20 -6.69 -20.71 -14.80
C LYS A 20 -6.86 -21.19 -13.35
N ALA A 21 -6.83 -22.49 -13.11
CA ALA A 21 -6.94 -23.03 -11.75
C ALA A 21 -5.79 -22.56 -10.85
N ILE A 22 -4.56 -22.52 -11.37
CA ILE A 22 -3.39 -21.99 -10.64
C ILE A 22 -3.61 -20.51 -10.33
N TRP A 23 -3.99 -19.70 -11.32
CA TRP A 23 -4.26 -18.27 -11.14
C TRP A 23 -5.33 -18.00 -10.08
N ASP A 24 -6.47 -18.70 -10.15
CA ASP A 24 -7.57 -18.55 -9.19
C ASP A 24 -7.11 -18.91 -7.77
N LYS A 25 -6.28 -19.96 -7.61
CA LYS A 25 -5.70 -20.36 -6.33
C LYS A 25 -4.69 -19.35 -5.80
N THR A 26 -3.85 -18.76 -6.66
CA THR A 26 -2.91 -17.70 -6.27
C THR A 26 -3.64 -16.44 -5.81
N LEU A 27 -4.74 -16.07 -6.46
CA LEU A 27 -5.59 -14.96 -6.02
C LEU A 27 -6.23 -15.24 -4.66
N GLU A 28 -6.75 -16.45 -4.45
CA GLU A 28 -7.30 -16.88 -3.16
C GLU A 28 -6.26 -16.76 -2.03
N MET A 29 -5.03 -17.25 -2.25
CA MET A 29 -3.93 -17.10 -1.29
C MET A 29 -3.67 -15.63 -0.95
N ARG A 30 -3.60 -14.76 -1.97
CA ARG A 30 -3.41 -13.32 -1.76
C ARG A 30 -4.56 -12.70 -0.95
N PHE A 31 -5.80 -13.11 -1.19
CA PHE A 31 -6.96 -12.60 -0.43
C PHE A 31 -6.95 -13.04 1.03
N LEU A 32 -6.55 -14.28 1.31
CA LEU A 32 -6.40 -14.78 2.69
C LEU A 32 -5.33 -14.00 3.46
N LEU A 33 -4.22 -13.64 2.79
CA LEU A 33 -3.14 -12.85 3.39
C LEU A 33 -3.52 -11.38 3.68
N GLN A 34 -4.53 -10.82 3.01
CA GLN A 34 -4.88 -9.40 3.14
C GLN A 34 -5.16 -8.98 4.58
N LYS A 35 -5.93 -9.80 5.31
CA LYS A 35 -6.30 -9.46 6.68
C LYS A 35 -5.06 -9.44 7.57
N ALA A 36 -4.24 -10.51 7.50
CA ALA A 36 -3.00 -10.64 8.25
C ALA A 36 -2.06 -9.44 8.00
N PHE A 37 -1.83 -9.09 6.74
CA PHE A 37 -1.04 -7.92 6.33
C PHE A 37 -1.60 -6.60 6.88
N SER A 38 -2.91 -6.36 6.76
CA SER A 38 -3.49 -5.12 7.30
C SER A 38 -3.47 -5.05 8.82
N THR A 39 -3.51 -6.19 9.52
CA THR A 39 -3.41 -6.26 10.99
C THR A 39 -1.99 -6.17 11.51
N SER A 40 -0.98 -6.60 10.75
CA SER A 40 0.42 -6.49 11.18
C SER A 40 0.86 -5.05 11.37
N ASN A 41 0.29 -4.12 10.60
CA ASN A 41 0.50 -2.67 10.79
C ASN A 41 0.07 -2.15 12.18
N LYS A 42 -0.70 -2.92 12.96
CA LYS A 42 -1.10 -2.53 14.33
C LYS A 42 -0.14 -3.03 15.40
N LEU A 43 0.78 -3.93 15.05
CA LEU A 43 1.71 -4.50 16.02
C LEU A 43 2.64 -3.39 16.54
N PRO A 44 2.92 -3.37 17.84
CA PRO A 44 3.87 -2.44 18.42
C PRO A 44 5.24 -2.61 17.77
N GLN A 45 5.88 -1.50 17.47
CA GLN A 45 7.27 -1.45 17.00
C GLN A 45 8.23 -1.31 18.19
N GLU A 46 9.53 -1.44 17.95
CA GLU A 46 10.52 -1.14 18.99
C GLU A 46 10.52 0.35 19.35
N PRO A 47 10.70 0.73 20.63
CA PRO A 47 11.02 -0.12 21.80
C PRO A 47 9.78 -0.65 22.56
N ILE A 48 8.56 -0.38 22.08
CA ILE A 48 7.32 -0.73 22.77
C ILE A 48 7.10 -2.24 22.75
N LYS A 49 7.41 -2.90 21.61
CA LYS A 49 7.40 -4.35 21.47
C LYS A 49 8.22 -5.01 22.58
N ALA A 50 9.49 -4.61 22.75
CA ALA A 50 10.33 -5.16 23.81
C ALA A 50 9.67 -5.02 25.19
N ARG A 51 9.08 -3.86 25.52
CA ARG A 51 8.39 -3.67 26.81
C ARG A 51 7.23 -4.64 27.01
N PHE A 52 6.43 -4.89 25.98
CA PHE A 52 5.35 -5.89 26.05
C PHE A 52 5.89 -7.30 26.27
N CYS A 53 6.91 -7.72 25.52
CA CYS A 53 7.52 -9.04 25.69
C CYS A 53 8.18 -9.22 27.07
N HIS A 54 8.83 -8.18 27.61
CA HIS A 54 9.41 -8.23 28.95
C HIS A 54 8.35 -8.28 30.06
N HIS A 55 7.15 -7.75 29.81
CA HIS A 55 6.06 -7.74 30.78
C HIS A 55 5.29 -9.06 30.82
N ASP A 56 5.10 -9.71 29.67
CA ASP A 56 4.29 -10.92 29.53
C ASP A 56 4.95 -11.93 28.57
N LYS A 57 5.25 -13.12 29.11
CA LYS A 57 5.84 -14.23 28.37
C LYS A 57 4.88 -14.82 27.32
N GLU A 58 3.57 -14.72 27.53
CA GLU A 58 2.60 -15.17 26.52
C GLU A 58 2.68 -14.29 25.27
N ILE A 59 2.94 -12.99 25.44
CA ILE A 59 3.16 -12.06 24.32
C ILE A 59 4.46 -12.37 23.60
N GLU A 60 5.54 -12.62 24.35
CA GLU A 60 6.84 -13.03 23.78
C GLU A 60 6.68 -14.30 22.92
N GLN A 61 6.05 -15.34 23.47
CA GLN A 61 5.78 -16.58 22.74
C GLN A 61 4.89 -16.35 21.50
N ALA A 62 3.87 -15.49 21.60
CA ALA A 62 3.00 -15.18 20.46
C ALA A 62 3.75 -14.47 19.31
N TYR A 63 4.75 -13.63 19.62
CA TYR A 63 5.63 -13.05 18.61
C TYR A 63 6.52 -14.10 17.93
N ASP A 64 7.08 -15.01 18.71
CA ASP A 64 7.91 -16.09 18.17
C ASP A 64 7.09 -17.02 17.27
N ASP A 65 5.87 -17.39 17.69
CA ASP A 65 4.94 -18.19 16.90
C ASP A 65 4.53 -17.47 15.60
N LEU A 66 4.25 -16.17 15.67
CA LEU A 66 3.94 -15.35 14.50
C LEU A 66 5.11 -15.30 13.52
N LEU A 67 6.33 -15.09 14.02
CA LEU A 67 7.54 -15.03 13.20
C LEU A 67 7.78 -16.38 12.52
N ASN A 68 7.73 -17.48 13.28
CA ASN A 68 7.91 -18.83 12.74
C ASN A 68 6.85 -19.19 11.70
N SER A 69 5.58 -18.89 11.96
CA SER A 69 4.48 -19.12 11.01
C SER A 69 4.63 -18.29 9.74
N SER A 70 5.09 -17.04 9.86
CA SER A 70 5.35 -16.14 8.72
C SER A 70 6.49 -16.67 7.86
N LYS A 71 7.59 -17.10 8.49
CA LYS A 71 8.74 -17.72 7.80
C LYS A 71 8.36 -19.01 7.07
N GLN A 72 7.60 -19.89 7.73
CA GLN A 72 7.10 -21.12 7.11
C GLN A 72 6.20 -20.83 5.90
N THR A 73 5.32 -19.83 6.02
CA THR A 73 4.45 -19.40 4.93
C THR A 73 5.27 -18.86 3.75
N LEU A 74 6.27 -18.02 4.02
CA LEU A 74 7.19 -17.51 3.00
C LEU A 74 7.95 -18.66 2.30
N GLY A 75 8.51 -19.59 3.07
CA GLY A 75 9.19 -20.77 2.53
C GLY A 75 8.28 -21.61 1.63
N SER A 76 7.05 -21.89 2.05
CA SER A 76 6.08 -22.62 1.22
C SER A 76 5.73 -21.89 -0.09
N LEU A 77 5.68 -20.56 -0.08
CA LEU A 77 5.46 -19.77 -1.29
C LEU A 77 6.68 -19.81 -2.23
N LEU A 78 7.89 -19.77 -1.70
CA LEU A 78 9.12 -19.88 -2.47
C LEU A 78 9.28 -21.26 -3.09
N GLU A 79 9.04 -22.33 -2.33
CA GLU A 79 9.03 -23.71 -2.83
C GLU A 79 8.02 -23.90 -3.95
N LEU A 80 6.80 -23.35 -3.80
CA LEU A 80 5.78 -23.39 -4.85
C LEU A 80 6.25 -22.66 -6.11
N GLN A 81 6.82 -21.45 -5.96
CA GLN A 81 7.30 -20.66 -7.08
C GLN A 81 8.47 -21.36 -7.80
N GLU A 82 9.36 -22.02 -7.07
CA GLU A 82 10.43 -22.83 -7.64
C GLU A 82 9.88 -24.06 -8.40
N ALA A 83 8.98 -24.83 -7.80
CA ALA A 83 8.34 -25.96 -8.48
C ALA A 83 7.60 -25.54 -9.77
N MET A 84 6.94 -24.39 -9.74
CA MET A 84 6.31 -23.79 -10.94
C MET A 84 7.34 -23.39 -12.00
N LEU A 85 8.51 -22.90 -11.59
CA LEU A 85 9.58 -22.54 -12.51
C LEU A 85 10.23 -23.78 -13.15
N GLU A 86 10.52 -24.81 -12.36
CA GLU A 86 11.16 -26.05 -12.81
C GLU A 86 10.27 -26.88 -13.75
N SER A 87 8.96 -26.87 -13.49
CA SER A 87 7.98 -27.51 -14.38
C SER A 87 7.84 -26.79 -15.73
N ASN A 88 8.25 -25.52 -15.81
CA ASN A 88 8.17 -24.73 -17.03
C ASN A 88 9.43 -24.87 -17.88
N GLN A 89 9.38 -25.76 -18.86
CA GLN A 89 10.49 -26.00 -19.80
C GLN A 89 10.95 -24.74 -20.55
N ALA A 90 10.06 -23.77 -20.79
CA ALA A 90 10.41 -22.52 -21.46
C ALA A 90 11.22 -21.55 -20.57
N ALA A 91 11.19 -21.74 -19.25
CA ALA A 91 11.95 -20.94 -18.30
C ALA A 91 13.37 -21.49 -18.03
N LYS A 92 13.65 -22.75 -18.39
CA LYS A 92 14.94 -23.43 -18.15
C LYS A 92 16.15 -22.82 -18.89
N GLY A 93 15.93 -21.99 -19.91
CA GLY A 93 17.00 -21.33 -20.67
C GLY A 93 17.57 -20.05 -20.03
N ALA A 94 17.19 -19.73 -18.79
CA ALA A 94 17.62 -18.52 -18.07
C ALA A 94 18.72 -18.79 -17.01
N ASP A 95 19.31 -19.99 -17.01
CA ASP A 95 20.05 -20.59 -15.89
C ASP A 95 21.53 -20.22 -15.78
N GLU A 96 21.92 -18.99 -16.16
CA GLU A 96 23.29 -18.51 -15.92
C GLU A 96 23.27 -17.27 -15.02
N MET A 97 23.40 -17.46 -13.70
CA MET A 97 23.97 -16.47 -12.78
C MET A 97 24.49 -17.11 -11.47
N PRO A 98 25.51 -16.50 -10.82
CA PRO A 98 26.38 -17.11 -9.83
C PRO A 98 25.76 -17.17 -8.43
N SER A 99 26.15 -18.23 -7.71
CA SER A 99 25.90 -18.46 -6.29
C SER A 99 26.27 -17.23 -5.45
N ALA A 100 25.27 -16.52 -4.92
CA ALA A 100 25.48 -15.42 -3.98
C ALA A 100 25.90 -15.99 -2.61
N SER A 101 26.89 -15.34 -1.99
CA SER A 101 27.40 -15.67 -0.65
C SER A 101 26.33 -15.45 0.41
N LYS A 102 26.15 -16.45 1.28
CA LYS A 102 25.25 -16.41 2.43
C LYS A 102 25.80 -15.47 3.50
N GLU A 103 25.26 -14.25 3.59
CA GLU A 103 25.35 -13.39 4.78
C GLU A 103 23.94 -13.00 5.24
N GLU A 104 23.85 -12.54 6.49
CA GLU A 104 22.78 -12.58 7.51
C GLU A 104 21.33 -12.16 7.17
N ASP A 105 20.96 -11.98 5.91
CA ASP A 105 19.57 -11.78 5.46
C ASP A 105 19.13 -12.87 4.47
N ASP A 106 19.18 -14.12 4.97
CA ASP A 106 19.03 -15.37 4.20
C ASP A 106 17.69 -15.40 3.44
N GLU A 107 16.60 -15.00 4.11
CA GLU A 107 15.23 -15.11 3.59
C GLU A 107 14.96 -14.12 2.44
N TRP A 108 15.35 -12.85 2.57
CA TRP A 108 15.17 -11.86 1.50
C TRP A 108 16.10 -12.10 0.33
N SER A 109 17.30 -12.64 0.60
CA SER A 109 18.25 -13.05 -0.45
C SER A 109 17.68 -14.18 -1.30
N GLU A 110 17.03 -15.18 -0.69
CA GLU A 110 16.31 -16.24 -1.40
C GLU A 110 15.18 -15.69 -2.29
N VAL A 111 14.36 -14.79 -1.75
CA VAL A 111 13.31 -14.10 -2.52
C VAL A 111 13.90 -13.38 -3.73
N GLN A 112 14.98 -12.62 -3.53
CA GLN A 112 15.63 -11.87 -4.60
C GLN A 112 16.26 -12.77 -5.66
N ASN A 113 16.87 -13.89 -5.25
CA ASN A 113 17.44 -14.88 -6.16
C ASN A 113 16.37 -15.47 -7.08
N LEU A 114 15.24 -15.90 -6.51
CA LEU A 114 14.13 -16.48 -7.27
C LEU A 114 13.49 -15.45 -8.22
N GLN A 115 13.32 -14.20 -7.76
CA GLN A 115 12.84 -13.09 -8.60
C GLN A 115 13.81 -12.78 -9.76
N THR A 116 15.11 -12.84 -9.52
CA THR A 116 16.12 -12.61 -10.55
C THR A 116 16.07 -13.72 -11.61
N ARG A 117 15.99 -14.99 -11.16
CA ARG A 117 15.90 -16.17 -12.03
C ARG A 117 14.69 -16.12 -12.98
N ILE A 118 13.53 -15.70 -12.48
CA ILE A 118 12.30 -15.61 -13.30
C ILE A 118 12.23 -14.36 -14.19
N THR A 119 12.97 -13.29 -13.86
CA THR A 119 12.80 -11.96 -14.49
C THR A 119 12.93 -11.99 -16.02
N LYS A 120 13.96 -12.66 -16.56
CA LYS A 120 14.17 -12.73 -18.02
C LYS A 120 13.01 -13.42 -18.73
N PHE A 121 12.58 -14.57 -18.20
CA PHE A 121 11.47 -15.34 -18.74
C PHE A 121 10.16 -14.55 -18.64
N ARG A 122 9.85 -13.99 -17.46
CA ARG A 122 8.66 -13.17 -17.20
C ARG A 122 8.55 -12.03 -18.19
N ASN A 123 9.60 -11.21 -18.32
CA ASN A 123 9.58 -10.05 -19.20
C ASN A 123 9.36 -10.48 -20.67
N THR A 124 10.12 -11.48 -21.14
CA THR A 124 10.03 -11.98 -22.52
C THR A 124 8.61 -12.47 -22.87
N GLU A 125 7.99 -13.27 -22.00
CA GLU A 125 6.65 -13.79 -22.26
C GLU A 125 5.56 -12.72 -22.11
N ILE A 126 5.66 -11.83 -21.11
CA ILE A 126 4.70 -10.72 -20.95
C ILE A 126 4.68 -9.84 -22.21
N ASP A 127 5.85 -9.43 -22.70
CA ASP A 127 5.95 -8.53 -23.85
C ASP A 127 5.50 -9.23 -25.15
N LYS A 128 5.75 -10.54 -25.26
CA LYS A 128 5.23 -11.37 -26.36
C LYS A 128 3.71 -11.44 -26.35
N TRP A 129 3.08 -11.67 -25.19
CA TRP A 129 1.62 -11.72 -25.07
C TRP A 129 0.98 -10.35 -25.26
N GLN A 130 1.60 -9.28 -24.76
CA GLN A 130 1.20 -7.90 -25.04
C GLN A 130 1.15 -7.66 -26.55
N ARG A 131 2.24 -7.92 -27.29
CA ARG A 131 2.28 -7.74 -28.74
C ARG A 131 1.21 -8.56 -29.46
N LYS A 132 1.00 -9.81 -29.05
CA LYS A 132 -0.04 -10.67 -29.63
C LYS A 132 -1.45 -10.11 -29.41
N ILE A 133 -1.75 -9.59 -28.22
CA ILE A 133 -3.03 -8.95 -27.90
C ILE A 133 -3.21 -7.68 -28.73
N GLN A 134 -2.19 -6.81 -28.81
CA GLN A 134 -2.24 -5.59 -29.62
C GLN A 134 -2.55 -5.87 -31.09
N VAL A 135 -1.91 -6.90 -31.68
CA VAL A 135 -2.15 -7.32 -33.06
C VAL A 135 -3.58 -7.86 -33.24
N THR A 136 -4.07 -8.65 -32.27
CA THR A 136 -5.38 -9.32 -32.37
C THR A 136 -6.55 -8.36 -32.15
N THR A 137 -6.43 -7.41 -31.23
CA THR A 137 -7.50 -6.46 -30.87
C THR A 137 -7.59 -5.27 -31.84
N GLY A 138 -6.54 -5.04 -32.63
CA GLY A 138 -6.47 -3.94 -33.61
C GLY A 138 -6.22 -2.58 -32.94
N ALA A 139 -5.30 -1.78 -33.51
CA ALA A 139 -4.88 -0.49 -32.97
C ALA A 139 -6.02 0.54 -32.78
N ALA A 140 -7.16 0.36 -33.47
CA ALA A 140 -8.30 1.25 -33.40
C ALA A 140 -9.15 1.13 -32.13
N ALA A 141 -9.16 -0.03 -31.45
CA ALA A 141 -9.99 -0.28 -30.26
C ALA A 141 -9.34 0.20 -28.95
N LEU A 142 -8.03 0.40 -28.93
CA LEU A 142 -7.22 0.78 -27.75
C LEU A 142 -6.90 2.29 -27.69
N LYS A 143 -7.65 3.11 -28.42
CA LYS A 143 -7.40 4.52 -28.73
C LYS A 143 -7.63 5.43 -27.50
N GLY A 144 -6.76 5.34 -26.49
CA GLY A 144 -6.88 6.11 -25.25
C GLY A 144 -5.61 6.84 -24.78
N LYS A 145 -4.40 6.31 -24.98
CA LYS A 145 -3.15 6.92 -24.48
C LYS A 145 -1.96 6.55 -25.38
N LEU A 146 -1.62 7.43 -26.33
CA LEU A 146 -0.67 7.16 -27.42
C LEU A 146 0.79 6.89 -27.03
N HIS A 147 1.23 7.20 -25.80
CA HIS A 147 2.64 7.01 -25.41
C HIS A 147 2.96 5.64 -24.81
N ALA A 148 1.99 4.98 -24.16
CA ALA A 148 2.17 3.68 -23.52
C ALA A 148 1.96 2.48 -24.46
N PHE A 149 1.61 2.74 -25.73
CA PHE A 149 1.30 1.69 -26.71
C PHE A 149 2.55 1.14 -27.41
N ASN A 150 3.58 1.97 -27.59
CA ASN A 150 4.79 1.64 -28.35
C ASN A 150 5.96 1.13 -27.49
N GLN A 151 5.72 0.91 -26.19
CA GLN A 151 6.73 0.45 -25.26
C GLN A 151 6.28 -0.89 -24.65
N ASP A 152 7.21 -1.82 -24.53
CA ASP A 152 6.99 -3.10 -23.87
C ASP A 152 6.61 -2.86 -22.39
N ILE A 153 5.74 -3.70 -21.83
CA ILE A 153 5.28 -3.59 -20.43
C ILE A 153 6.49 -3.67 -19.50
N SER A 154 7.45 -4.55 -19.81
CA SER A 154 8.68 -4.69 -19.03
C SER A 154 9.46 -3.37 -18.94
N ASP A 155 9.59 -2.64 -20.05
CA ASP A 155 10.26 -1.34 -20.12
C ASP A 155 9.48 -0.25 -19.39
N GLN A 156 8.14 -0.28 -19.46
CA GLN A 156 7.30 0.65 -18.69
C GLN A 156 7.50 0.44 -17.19
N VAL A 157 7.46 -0.81 -16.73
CA VAL A 157 7.71 -1.17 -15.34
C VAL A 157 9.13 -0.76 -14.93
N ALA A 158 10.14 -1.06 -15.74
CA ALA A 158 11.52 -0.64 -15.47
C ALA A 158 11.66 0.89 -15.36
N GLY A 159 10.94 1.64 -16.20
CA GLY A 159 10.87 3.10 -16.13
C GLY A 159 10.30 3.61 -14.81
N TYR A 160 9.20 3.01 -14.32
CA TYR A 160 8.64 3.35 -13.01
C TYR A 160 9.54 2.93 -11.85
N MET A 161 10.22 1.78 -11.97
CA MET A 161 11.10 1.25 -10.94
C MET A 161 12.45 1.99 -10.84
N ARG A 162 12.77 2.90 -11.77
CA ARG A 162 13.96 3.77 -11.67
C ARG A 162 13.86 4.77 -10.53
N ASP A 163 12.65 5.25 -10.21
CA ASP A 163 12.37 6.12 -9.07
C ASP A 163 11.01 5.72 -8.45
N PRO A 164 10.99 4.65 -7.64
CA PRO A 164 9.77 4.14 -7.04
C PRO A 164 9.31 4.98 -5.84
N SER A 165 10.09 5.98 -5.40
CA SER A 165 9.85 6.72 -4.16
C SER A 165 8.46 7.35 -4.12
N ARG A 166 7.97 7.86 -5.25
CA ARG A 166 6.60 8.41 -5.32
C ARG A 166 5.51 7.38 -5.09
N MET A 167 5.70 6.14 -5.56
CA MET A 167 4.77 5.04 -5.37
C MET A 167 4.85 4.53 -3.93
N ILE A 168 6.06 4.27 -3.45
CA ILE A 168 6.33 3.82 -2.08
C ILE A 168 5.74 4.80 -1.06
N ASN A 169 5.99 6.10 -1.22
CA ASN A 169 5.45 7.13 -0.33
C ASN A 169 3.91 7.21 -0.33
N ARG A 170 3.23 6.73 -1.38
CA ARG A 170 1.76 6.65 -1.39
C ARG A 170 1.22 5.43 -0.65
N MET A 171 2.03 4.37 -0.57
CA MET A 171 1.72 3.16 0.17
C MET A 171 1.93 3.36 1.67
N TYR A 172 2.82 4.26 2.09
CA TYR A 172 3.02 4.49 3.52
C TYR A 172 1.80 5.08 4.22
N LEU A 173 1.46 4.48 5.36
CA LEU A 173 0.41 4.94 6.27
C LEU A 173 1.00 5.86 7.32
N THR A 174 0.15 6.72 7.87
CA THR A 174 0.52 7.52 9.04
C THR A 174 0.12 6.78 10.32
N LYS A 175 0.92 6.91 11.39
CA LYS A 175 0.59 6.34 12.70
C LYS A 175 -0.80 6.77 13.18
N SER A 176 -1.21 8.02 12.98
CA SER A 176 -2.57 8.48 13.32
C SER A 176 -3.71 7.78 12.56
N THR A 177 -3.44 7.17 11.40
CA THR A 177 -4.44 6.40 10.64
C THR A 177 -4.55 4.94 11.08
N VAL A 178 -3.53 4.42 11.76
CA VAL A 178 -3.45 3.03 12.21
C VAL A 178 -3.31 3.04 13.72
N GLY A 179 -4.29 2.49 14.44
CA GLY A 179 -4.15 2.33 15.89
C GLY A 179 -3.09 1.27 16.21
N VAL A 180 -1.82 1.67 16.23
CA VAL A 180 -0.68 0.86 16.67
C VAL A 180 -0.79 0.64 18.18
N PHE A 181 -0.65 -0.59 18.64
CA PHE A 181 -0.77 -0.88 20.07
C PHE A 181 0.38 -0.25 20.87
N GLY A 182 0.05 0.31 22.03
CA GLY A 182 1.03 0.89 22.96
C GLY A 182 1.52 2.29 22.59
N GLU A 183 1.08 2.85 21.46
CA GLU A 183 1.23 4.27 21.15
C GLU A 183 -0.05 5.02 21.57
N ASP A 184 0.11 6.15 22.26
CA ASP A 184 -1.01 7.06 22.51
C ASP A 184 -1.49 7.60 21.17
N ALA A 185 -2.81 7.63 20.95
CA ALA A 185 -3.38 8.24 19.77
C ALA A 185 -3.01 9.72 19.76
N GLU A 186 -1.96 10.08 19.02
CA GLU A 186 -1.61 11.48 18.82
C GLU A 186 -2.86 12.18 18.27
N GLU A 187 -3.35 13.19 19.00
CA GLU A 187 -4.40 14.06 18.49
C GLU A 187 -3.96 14.53 17.12
N PRO A 188 -4.83 14.51 16.09
CA PRO A 188 -4.43 14.89 14.74
C PRO A 188 -3.89 16.30 14.82
N GLU A 189 -2.55 16.43 14.73
CA GLU A 189 -1.89 17.73 14.73
C GLU A 189 -2.62 18.57 13.69
N THR A 190 -3.13 19.71 14.13
CA THR A 190 -3.82 20.65 13.24
C THR A 190 -2.91 20.89 12.05
N ALA A 191 -3.26 20.31 10.91
CA ALA A 191 -2.45 20.32 9.71
C ALA A 191 -2.03 21.77 9.41
N LYS A 192 -0.76 22.08 9.70
CA LYS A 192 -0.13 23.30 9.19
C LYS A 192 -0.07 23.09 7.68
N GLU A 193 -0.84 23.90 6.95
CA GLU A 193 -0.87 23.87 5.50
C GLU A 193 0.56 23.91 4.95
N GLY A 194 1.00 22.81 4.32
CA GLY A 194 2.26 22.76 3.57
C GLY A 194 3.28 21.71 3.98
N HIS A 195 3.13 21.00 5.10
CA HIS A 195 3.97 19.82 5.37
C HIS A 195 3.31 18.57 4.78
N THR A 196 3.91 17.99 3.74
CA THR A 196 3.73 16.58 3.40
C THR A 196 4.15 15.77 4.61
N ILE A 197 3.20 15.40 5.46
CA ILE A 197 3.40 14.40 6.52
C ILE A 197 3.80 13.12 5.77
N GLY A 198 5.10 12.82 5.76
CA GLY A 198 5.60 11.56 5.22
C GLY A 198 4.99 10.42 6.01
N GLY A 199 4.48 9.40 5.32
CA GLY A 199 4.03 8.18 6.00
C GLY A 199 5.20 7.47 6.68
N ASP A 200 4.88 6.60 7.64
CA ASP A 200 5.84 5.76 8.32
C ASP A 200 6.32 4.63 7.38
N PRO A 201 7.63 4.48 7.15
CA PRO A 201 8.17 3.41 6.32
C PRO A 201 7.79 1.99 6.76
N GLU A 202 7.53 1.81 8.06
CA GLU A 202 7.17 0.52 8.66
C GLU A 202 5.67 0.19 8.53
N LEU A 203 4.85 1.14 8.06
CA LEU A 203 3.40 0.97 7.91
C LEU A 203 3.01 1.05 6.43
N ILE A 204 2.58 -0.06 5.85
CA ILE A 204 2.34 -0.16 4.41
C ILE A 204 0.87 -0.48 4.10
N ASP A 205 0.29 0.24 3.16
CA ASP A 205 -1.04 0.01 2.58
C ASP A 205 -0.94 -0.36 1.10
N ASP A 206 -1.30 -1.61 0.80
CA ASP A 206 -1.39 -2.13 -0.56
C ASP A 206 -2.84 -2.27 -1.05
N SER A 207 -3.80 -1.64 -0.36
CA SER A 207 -5.24 -1.75 -0.66
C SER A 207 -5.59 -1.41 -2.10
N GLU A 208 -4.88 -0.47 -2.75
CA GLU A 208 -5.12 -0.16 -4.17
C GLU A 208 -4.82 -1.36 -5.07
N PHE A 209 -3.72 -2.08 -4.81
CA PHE A 209 -3.34 -3.27 -5.55
C PHE A 209 -4.31 -4.43 -5.25
N TYR A 210 -4.60 -4.67 -3.97
CA TYR A 210 -5.59 -5.67 -3.55
C TYR A 210 -6.95 -5.47 -4.21
N GLN A 211 -7.46 -4.22 -4.22
CA GLN A 211 -8.75 -3.88 -4.83
C GLN A 211 -8.74 -4.10 -6.33
N GLN A 212 -7.62 -3.83 -7.01
CA GLN A 212 -7.48 -4.09 -8.45
C GLN A 212 -7.54 -5.60 -8.73
N LEU A 213 -6.85 -6.43 -7.95
CA LEU A 213 -6.92 -7.90 -8.07
C LEU A 213 -8.34 -8.43 -7.78
N LEU A 214 -8.98 -7.91 -6.73
CA LEU A 214 -10.35 -8.30 -6.39
C LEU A 214 -11.35 -7.91 -7.48
N LYS A 215 -11.19 -6.72 -8.06
CA LYS A 215 -12.01 -6.25 -9.17
C LYS A 215 -11.88 -7.19 -10.37
N GLU A 216 -10.65 -7.50 -10.78
CA GLU A 216 -10.40 -8.39 -11.92
C GLU A 216 -10.95 -9.81 -11.67
N PHE A 217 -10.79 -10.33 -10.45
CA PHE A 217 -11.37 -11.60 -10.06
C PHE A 217 -12.90 -11.60 -10.20
N LEU A 218 -13.59 -10.59 -9.67
CA LEU A 218 -15.05 -10.49 -9.73
C LEU A 218 -15.56 -10.32 -11.18
N GLU A 219 -14.87 -9.53 -12.01
CA GLU A 219 -15.17 -9.39 -13.44
C GLU A 219 -14.99 -10.70 -14.21
N SER A 220 -14.06 -11.56 -13.75
CA SER A 220 -13.82 -12.89 -14.35
C SER A 220 -14.87 -13.94 -13.95
N CYS A 221 -15.50 -13.79 -12.77
CA CYS A 221 -16.51 -14.72 -12.26
C CYS A 221 -17.89 -14.50 -12.88
N ASP A 222 -18.28 -13.25 -13.17
CA ASP A 222 -19.66 -12.96 -13.56
C ASP A 222 -19.79 -11.80 -14.56
N ARG A 223 -20.25 -12.10 -15.79
CA ARG A 223 -20.57 -11.08 -16.80
C ARG A 223 -21.92 -10.38 -16.52
N GLY A 224 -22.71 -10.84 -15.54
CA GLY A 224 -24.06 -10.32 -15.25
C GLY A 224 -24.24 -9.69 -13.86
N ALA A 225 -23.55 -10.14 -12.82
CA ALA A 225 -23.74 -9.66 -11.43
C ALA A 225 -22.77 -8.54 -10.97
N SER A 226 -21.77 -8.21 -11.80
CA SER A 226 -20.58 -7.41 -11.45
C SER A 226 -20.86 -5.98 -10.96
N GLU A 227 -21.88 -5.28 -11.47
CA GLU A 227 -22.10 -3.85 -11.16
C GLU A 227 -22.41 -3.57 -9.68
N SER A 228 -23.12 -4.47 -9.00
CA SER A 228 -23.57 -4.27 -7.62
C SER A 228 -22.43 -4.43 -6.59
N ALA A 229 -21.63 -5.49 -6.73
CA ALA A 229 -20.42 -5.72 -5.95
C ALA A 229 -19.37 -4.62 -6.20
N PHE A 230 -19.26 -4.17 -7.46
CA PHE A 230 -18.39 -3.06 -7.84
C PHE A 230 -18.80 -1.73 -7.20
N TYR A 231 -20.10 -1.42 -7.16
CA TYR A 231 -20.60 -0.21 -6.49
C TYR A 231 -20.37 -0.23 -4.97
N ALA A 232 -20.43 -1.42 -4.35
CA ALA A 232 -20.12 -1.59 -2.93
C ALA A 232 -18.62 -1.36 -2.64
N LEU A 233 -17.73 -1.94 -3.45
CA LEU A 233 -16.27 -1.78 -3.31
C LEU A 233 -15.85 -0.31 -3.50
N LYS A 234 -16.43 0.36 -4.50
CA LYS A 234 -16.16 1.79 -4.76
C LYS A 234 -16.69 2.72 -3.66
N LYS A 235 -17.73 2.31 -2.92
CA LYS A 235 -18.22 3.02 -1.72
C LYS A 235 -17.34 2.78 -0.50
N GLN A 236 -16.68 1.62 -0.41
CA GLN A 236 -15.69 1.30 0.60
C GLN A 236 -14.37 2.05 0.43
N GLN A 237 -14.12 2.64 -0.76
CA GLN A 237 -13.10 3.67 -0.86
C GLN A 237 -13.51 4.83 0.05
N LEU A 238 -12.93 4.84 1.25
CA LEU A 238 -12.80 6.02 2.06
C LEU A 238 -12.11 7.05 1.17
N LYS A 239 -12.89 7.87 0.48
CA LYS A 239 -12.36 9.09 -0.14
C LYS A 239 -11.57 9.72 0.98
N LYS A 240 -10.24 9.82 0.84
CA LYS A 240 -9.36 10.54 1.75
C LYS A 240 -9.89 11.97 1.79
N ARG A 241 -10.91 12.19 2.61
CA ARG A 241 -11.54 13.48 2.81
C ARG A 241 -10.42 14.24 3.48
N LYS A 242 -9.85 15.20 2.76
CA LYS A 242 -8.92 16.15 3.35
C LYS A 242 -9.51 16.54 4.71
N LEU A 243 -8.70 16.49 5.75
CA LEU A 243 -9.09 16.89 7.08
C LEU A 243 -9.37 18.40 7.02
N VAL A 244 -10.59 18.75 6.58
CA VAL A 244 -11.04 20.14 6.47
C VAL A 244 -11.55 20.51 7.85
N ASP A 245 -10.97 21.54 8.44
CA ASP A 245 -11.45 22.12 9.69
C ASP A 245 -12.89 22.61 9.51
N ARG A 246 -13.86 21.78 9.87
CA ARG A 246 -15.30 22.09 9.74
C ARG A 246 -15.70 23.25 10.64
N ARG A 247 -14.93 23.52 11.71
CA ARG A 247 -15.10 24.63 12.65
C ARG A 247 -14.56 25.94 12.10
N ALA A 248 -13.64 25.90 11.14
CA ALA A 248 -13.19 27.09 10.41
C ALA A 248 -14.28 27.68 9.50
N SER A 249 -15.31 26.89 9.13
CA SER A 249 -16.45 27.42 8.39
C SER A 249 -17.32 28.33 9.29
N LYS A 250 -17.77 29.45 8.73
CA LYS A 250 -18.71 30.40 9.40
C LYS A 250 -18.17 31.02 10.70
N SER A 251 -16.87 31.34 10.75
CA SER A 251 -16.25 32.13 11.84
C SER A 251 -16.35 31.52 13.24
N ARG A 252 -16.51 30.18 13.37
CA ARG A 252 -16.55 29.50 14.67
C ARG A 252 -15.16 29.19 15.25
N LYS A 253 -14.10 29.53 14.51
CA LYS A 253 -12.69 29.47 14.93
C LYS A 253 -12.07 30.85 14.69
N ILE A 254 -11.35 31.37 15.69
CA ILE A 254 -10.60 32.62 15.58
C ILE A 254 -9.46 32.40 14.59
N ARG A 255 -9.35 33.29 13.60
CA ARG A 255 -8.27 33.28 12.61
C ARG A 255 -7.49 34.57 12.73
N TYR A 256 -6.18 34.45 12.93
CA TYR A 256 -5.26 35.58 13.00
C TYR A 256 -4.88 36.02 11.58
N HIS A 257 -5.81 36.70 10.90
CA HIS A 257 -5.53 37.37 9.64
C HIS A 257 -5.72 38.87 9.81
N VAL A 258 -4.76 39.64 9.30
CA VAL A 258 -4.87 41.11 9.23
C VAL A 258 -5.99 41.46 8.25
N ARG A 259 -6.96 42.26 8.71
CA ARG A 259 -8.06 42.75 7.89
C ARG A 259 -7.77 44.20 7.52
N GLU A 260 -7.35 44.44 6.28
CA GLU A 260 -6.91 45.76 5.81
C GLU A 260 -7.90 46.90 6.09
N LYS A 261 -9.21 46.63 5.97
CA LYS A 261 -10.27 47.65 6.20
C LYS A 261 -10.39 48.14 7.65
N ILE A 262 -9.91 47.37 8.62
CA ILE A 262 -9.94 47.75 10.05
C ILE A 262 -8.54 48.08 10.58
N THR A 263 -7.50 47.94 9.74
CA THR A 263 -6.17 48.44 10.05
C THR A 263 -6.26 49.97 10.19
N ASN A 264 -5.68 50.52 11.26
CA ASN A 264 -5.73 51.96 11.57
C ASN A 264 -7.13 52.53 11.81
N PHE A 265 -8.11 51.71 12.21
CA PHE A 265 -9.49 52.18 12.46
C PHE A 265 -9.59 53.21 13.60
N MET A 266 -8.78 53.06 14.65
CA MET A 266 -8.69 54.02 15.76
C MET A 266 -7.25 54.20 16.20
N ALA A 267 -6.89 55.43 16.55
CA ALA A 267 -5.63 55.72 17.23
C ALA A 267 -5.73 55.28 18.70
N PRO A 268 -4.65 54.74 19.29
CA PRO A 268 -4.65 54.35 20.70
C PRO A 268 -4.82 55.60 21.57
N VAL A 269 -5.83 55.59 22.43
CA VAL A 269 -6.02 56.62 23.47
C VAL A 269 -5.38 56.09 24.75
N PRO A 270 -4.38 56.77 25.32
CA PRO A 270 -3.75 56.35 26.56
C PRO A 270 -4.79 56.30 27.67
N MET A 271 -4.96 55.14 28.30
CA MET A 271 -5.77 55.04 29.50
C MET A 271 -4.96 55.61 30.68
N ALA A 272 -5.41 56.72 31.23
CA ALA A 272 -4.89 57.24 32.50
C ALA A 272 -5.39 56.35 33.64
N LEU A 273 -4.57 55.38 34.03
CA LEU A 273 -4.88 54.54 35.19
C LEU A 273 -4.81 55.37 36.47
N PRO A 274 -5.81 55.28 37.37
CA PRO A 274 -5.73 55.91 38.68
C PRO A 274 -4.49 55.43 39.45
N PRO A 275 -3.83 56.29 40.26
CA PRO A 275 -2.63 55.92 41.03
C PRO A 275 -2.83 54.72 41.97
N MET A 276 -4.08 54.48 42.38
CA MET A 276 -4.49 53.37 43.24
C MET A 276 -4.68 52.04 42.51
N ALA A 277 -4.73 52.03 41.17
CA ALA A 277 -5.05 50.85 40.38
C ALA A 277 -4.06 49.68 40.57
N PRO A 278 -2.73 49.88 40.60
CA PRO A 278 -1.79 48.78 40.82
C PRO A 278 -2.02 48.08 42.17
N LYS A 279 -2.18 48.84 43.25
CA LYS A 279 -2.46 48.31 44.59
C LYS A 279 -3.81 47.58 44.66
N LEU A 280 -4.79 48.05 43.90
CA LEU A 280 -6.10 47.41 43.81
C LEU A 280 -6.01 46.07 43.07
N PHE A 281 -5.25 45.99 41.97
CA PHE A 281 -5.07 44.74 41.22
C PHE A 281 -4.27 43.70 41.99
N GLU A 282 -3.27 44.12 42.78
CA GLU A 282 -2.50 43.23 43.65
C GLU A 282 -3.35 42.57 44.74
N ASN A 283 -4.41 43.24 45.21
CA ASN A 283 -5.24 42.78 46.31
C ASN A 283 -6.66 42.36 45.88
N LEU A 284 -6.90 42.22 44.56
CA LEU A 284 -8.25 42.06 43.99
C LEU A 284 -8.91 40.74 44.42
N PHE A 285 -8.11 39.70 44.55
CA PHE A 285 -8.50 38.42 45.13
C PHE A 285 -7.42 38.10 46.16
N GLY A 286 -7.81 38.14 47.44
CA GLY A 286 -6.92 38.25 48.59
C GLY A 286 -5.58 37.51 48.46
N THR A 287 -4.53 38.16 48.96
CA THR A 287 -3.19 37.57 49.06
C THR A 287 -3.31 36.15 49.61
N SER A 288 -2.93 35.16 48.80
CA SER A 288 -2.68 33.81 49.28
C SER A 288 -1.65 33.93 50.40
N ASN A 289 -2.12 33.88 51.65
CA ASN A 289 -1.28 33.54 52.79
C ASN A 289 -0.74 32.13 52.63
#